data_AF-A0A1F4K7F0-F1
#
_entry.id   AF-A0A1F4K7F0-F1
#
_cell.length_a   1.000
_cell.length_b   1.000
_cell.length_c   1.000
_cell.angle_alpha   90.00
_cell.angle_beta   90.00
_cell.angle_gamma   90.00
#
_symmetry.space_group_name_H-M   'P 1'
#
loop_
_entity.id
_entity.type
_entity.pdbx_description
1 polymer ?
#
loop_
_entity_poly.entity_id
_entity_poly.type
_entity_poly.pdbx_seq_one_letter_code
_entity_poly.pdbx_strand_id
1 'polypeptide(L)'
;MDILVVALCAAIGGADDWVSVVQFGKAKKEWFSTFLKFPNGIASHDTFGRVFQILDSKVLEHVCIELLQSIAGKSRDKDIDV
;
A
#
# COMPACT_ATOMS: atom_id res chain seq x y z
N MET A 1 -4.39 4.79 8.54
CA MET A 1 -3.98 5.05 7.15
C MET A 1 -2.75 4.24 6.80
N ASP A 2 -1.71 4.26 7.64
CA ASP A 2 -0.42 3.56 7.45
C ASP A 2 -0.57 2.08 7.03
N ILE A 3 -1.48 1.34 7.66
CA ILE A 3 -1.76 -0.08 7.34
C ILE A 3 -2.18 -0.27 5.87
N LEU A 4 -3.06 0.59 5.34
CA LEU A 4 -3.53 0.48 3.96
C LEU A 4 -2.41 0.76 2.96
N VAL A 5 -1.61 1.79 3.25
CA VAL A 5 -0.50 2.19 2.37
C VAL A 5 0.58 1.12 2.33
N VAL A 6 0.96 0.57 3.49
CA VAL A 6 1.96 -0.51 3.55
C VAL A 6 1.45 -1.76 2.85
N ALA A 7 0.19 -2.16 3.08
CA ALA A 7 -0.40 -3.33 2.42
C ALA A 7 -0.48 -3.15 0.89
N LEU A 8 -0.90 -1.98 0.41
CA LEU A 8 -0.98 -1.70 -1.02
C LEU A 8 0.40 -1.73 -1.69
N CYS A 9 1.39 -1.04 -1.10
CA CYS A 9 2.76 -1.04 -1.63
C CYS A 9 3.38 -2.44 -1.61
N ALA A 10 3.14 -3.23 -0.55
CA ALA A 10 3.61 -4.60 -0.46
C ALA A 10 2.95 -5.49 -1.51
N ALA A 11 1.63 -5.38 -1.72
CA ALA A 11 0.90 -6.13 -2.74
C ALA A 11 1.39 -5.81 -4.16
N ILE A 12 1.62 -4.53 -4.47
CA ILE A 12 2.25 -4.11 -5.75
C ILE A 12 3.67 -4.68 -5.86
N GLY A 13 4.40 -4.76 -4.74
CA GLY A 13 5.71 -5.39 -4.64
C GLY A 13 5.71 -6.92 -4.68
N GLY A 14 4.54 -7.56 -4.84
CA GLY A 14 4.41 -9.01 -4.96
C GLY A 14 4.19 -9.78 -3.65
N ALA A 15 3.88 -9.10 -2.55
CA ALA A 15 3.48 -9.75 -1.30
C ALA A 15 2.09 -10.37 -1.42
N ASP A 16 1.95 -11.66 -1.11
CA ASP A 16 0.71 -12.45 -1.23
C ASP A 16 0.14 -12.92 0.13
N ASP A 17 0.85 -12.66 1.23
CA ASP A 17 0.41 -12.96 2.59
C ASP A 17 0.75 -11.86 3.62
N TRP A 18 0.15 -11.90 4.81
CA TRP A 18 0.40 -10.85 5.83
C TRP A 18 1.81 -10.87 6.42
N VAL A 19 2.49 -12.01 6.41
CA VAL A 19 3.88 -12.10 6.87
C VAL A 19 4.78 -11.35 5.90
N SER A 20 4.62 -11.60 4.59
CA SER A 20 5.35 -10.93 3.51
C SER A 20 5.07 -9.42 3.49
N VAL A 21 3.83 -8.97 3.75
CA VAL A 21 3.49 -7.55 3.92
C VAL A 21 4.27 -6.92 5.08
N VAL A 22 4.33 -7.59 6.23
CA VAL A 22 5.08 -7.10 7.39
C VAL A 22 6.58 -7.06 7.10
N GLN A 23 7.13 -8.06 6.42
CA GLN A 23 8.53 -8.07 6.02
C GLN A 23 8.86 -6.93 5.05
N PHE A 24 8.00 -6.69 4.06
CA PHE A 24 8.12 -5.55 3.15
C PHE A 24 8.11 -4.23 3.89
N GLY A 25 7.14 -4.05 4.80
CA GLY A 25 7.02 -2.87 5.65
C GLY A 25 8.26 -2.60 6.50
N LYS A 26 8.86 -3.66 7.07
CA LYS A 26 10.11 -3.57 7.83
C LYS A 26 11.30 -3.24 6.93
N ALA A 27 11.42 -3.87 5.77
CA ALA A 27 12.52 -3.66 4.82
C ALA A 27 12.51 -2.27 4.18
N LYS A 28 11.34 -1.62 4.12
CA LYS A 28 11.16 -0.27 3.55
C LYS A 28 10.78 0.76 4.61
N LYS A 29 10.98 0.47 5.90
CA LYS A 29 10.53 1.30 7.01
C LYS A 29 11.06 2.73 6.90
N GLU A 30 12.34 2.90 6.60
CA GLU A 30 13.00 4.20 6.44
C GLU A 30 12.35 5.02 5.32
N TRP A 31 12.04 4.37 4.19
CA TRP A 31 11.36 5.02 3.08
C TRP A 31 9.94 5.43 3.45
N PHE A 32 9.18 4.53 4.06
CA PHE A 32 7.83 4.84 4.51
C PHE A 32 7.81 5.96 5.57
N SER A 33 8.81 6.04 6.45
CA SER A 33 8.93 7.10 7.45
C SER A 33 9.08 8.51 6.86
N THR A 34 9.33 8.65 5.55
CA THR A 34 9.35 9.96 4.88
C THR A 34 7.95 10.57 4.70
N PHE A 35 6.89 9.75 4.74
CA PHE A 35 5.50 10.21 4.59
C PHE A 35 4.49 9.55 5.55
N LEU A 36 4.88 8.51 6.30
CA LEU A 36 4.10 7.87 7.35
C LEU A 36 4.75 8.10 8.73
N LYS A 37 3.92 8.25 9.76
CA LYS A 37 4.41 8.61 11.11
C LYS A 37 4.81 7.40 11.96
N PHE A 38 4.21 6.22 11.75
CA PHE A 38 4.44 4.99 12.53
C PHE A 38 4.72 5.19 14.02
N PRO A 39 3.80 5.79 14.80
CA PRO A 39 4.03 6.06 16.23
C PRO A 39 4.38 4.78 17.02
N ASN A 40 3.90 3.61 16.56
CA ASN A 40 4.15 2.29 17.17
C ASN A 40 4.94 1.34 16.24
N GLY A 41 5.56 1.85 15.17
CA GLY A 41 6.22 1.01 14.15
C GLY A 41 5.26 0.31 13.18
N ILE A 42 5.77 -0.70 12.47
CA ILE A 42 4.99 -1.54 11.53
C ILE A 42 4.11 -2.50 12.34
N ALA A 43 2.83 -2.54 12.00
CA ALA A 43 1.84 -3.41 12.65
C ALA A 43 2.16 -4.91 12.46
N SER A 44 1.63 -5.76 13.33
CA SER A 44 1.77 -7.23 13.20
C SER A 44 0.88 -7.80 12.09
N HIS A 45 1.19 -9.02 11.63
CA HIS A 45 0.39 -9.72 10.62
C HIS A 45 -1.07 -9.89 11.06
N ASP A 46 -1.32 -10.18 12.34
CA ASP A 46 -2.67 -10.25 12.92
C ASP A 46 -3.41 -8.92 12.85
N THR A 47 -2.68 -7.81 13.05
CA THR A 47 -3.27 -6.47 12.99
C THR A 47 -3.69 -6.13 11.56
N PHE A 48 -2.87 -6.48 10.57
CA PHE A 48 -3.26 -6.38 9.15
C PHE A 48 -4.52 -7.21 8.88
N GLY A 49 -4.50 -8.50 9.25
CA GLY A 49 -5.64 -9.39 9.04
C GLY A 49 -6.93 -8.86 9.66
N ARG A 50 -6.88 -8.41 10.92
CA ARG A 50 -8.05 -7.86 11.62
C ARG A 50 -8.60 -6.60 10.97
N VAL A 51 -7.72 -5.69 10.52
CA VAL A 51 -8.16 -4.46 9.83
C VAL A 51 -8.85 -4.82 8.52
N PHE A 52 -8.24 -5.70 7.71
CA PHE A 52 -8.81 -6.09 6.42
C PHE A 52 -10.06 -6.96 6.53
N GLN A 53 -10.27 -7.66 7.64
CA GLN A 53 -11.54 -8.34 7.94
C GLN A 53 -12.71 -7.39 8.19
N ILE A 54 -12.43 -6.16 8.64
CA ILE A 54 -13.46 -5.15 8.96
C ILE A 54 -13.76 -4.28 7.73
N LEU A 55 -12.82 -4.17 6.79
CA LEU A 55 -12.99 -3.35 5.59
C LEU A 55 -14.02 -3.96 4.64
N ASP A 56 -14.83 -3.10 4.04
CA ASP A 56 -15.68 -3.49 2.92
C ASP A 56 -14.79 -3.78 1.70
N SER A 57 -14.81 -5.04 1.24
CA SER A 57 -14.00 -5.50 0.12
C SER A 57 -14.34 -4.80 -1.19
N LYS A 58 -15.61 -4.43 -1.41
CA LYS A 58 -16.04 -3.72 -2.62
C LYS A 58 -15.48 -2.31 -2.64
N VAL A 59 -15.51 -1.61 -1.50
CA VAL A 59 -14.94 -0.26 -1.40
C VAL A 59 -13.43 -0.30 -1.65
N LEU A 60 -12.73 -1.27 -1.06
CA LEU A 60 -11.30 -1.46 -1.28
C LEU A 60 -10.98 -1.70 -2.75
N GLU A 61 -11.72 -2.58 -3.42
CA GLU A 61 -11.57 -2.88 -4.84
C GLU A 61 -11.75 -1.61 -5.71
N HIS A 62 -12.81 -0.84 -5.47
CA HIS A 62 -13.09 0.37 -6.24
C HIS A 62 -11.95 1.39 -6.11
N VAL A 63 -11.49 1.64 -4.88
CA VAL A 63 -10.39 2.58 -4.63
C VAL A 63 -9.08 2.07 -5.25
N CYS A 64 -8.81 0.76 -5.18
CA CYS A 64 -7.63 0.17 -5.82
C CYS A 64 -7.66 0.36 -7.34
N ILE A 65 -8.80 0.13 -8.00
CA ILE A 65 -8.97 0.33 -9.43
C ILE A 65 -8.76 1.81 -9.80
N GLU A 66 -9.38 2.73 -9.06
CA GLU A 66 -9.26 4.16 -9.30
C GLU A 66 -7.81 4.65 -9.15
N LEU A 67 -7.10 4.18 -8.11
CA LEU A 67 -5.69 4.49 -7.91
C LEU A 67 -4.83 3.96 -9.07
N LEU A 68 -5.05 2.73 -9.52
CA LEU A 68 -4.32 2.15 -10.66
C LEU A 68 -4.60 2.91 -11.96
N GLN A 69 -5.85 3.30 -12.21
CA GLN A 69 -6.21 4.12 -13.36
C GLN A 69 -5.56 5.52 -13.30
N SER A 70 -5.50 6.12 -12.11
CA SER A 70 -4.83 7.42 -11.90
C SER A 70 -3.32 7.33 -12.19
N ILE A 71 -2.67 6.23 -11.78
CA ILE A 71 -1.24 5.99 -12.05
C ILE A 71 -1.02 5.73 -13.55
N ALA A 72 -1.85 4.90 -14.18
CA ALA A 72 -1.74 4.56 -15.60
C ALA A 72 -2.02 5.77 -16.52
N GLY A 73 -3.04 6.57 -16.19
CA GLY A 73 -3.43 7.76 -16.96
C GLY A 73 -2.38 8.88 -16.95
N LYS A 74 -1.50 8.91 -15.94
CA LYS A 74 -0.40 9.89 -15.84
C LYS A 74 0.84 9.56 -16.68
N SER A 75 0.89 8.38 -17.32
CA SER A 75 2.06 7.97 -18.11
C SER A 75 2.01 8.42 -19.58
N ARG A 76 0.95 9.12 -20.03
CA ARG A 76 0.76 9.54 -21.43
C ARG A 76 0.91 11.05 -21.68
N ASP A 77 1.60 11.76 -20.79
CA ASP A 77 1.80 13.23 -20.87
C ASP A 77 3.28 13.64 -20.70
N LYS A 78 4.23 12.73 -20.94
CA LYS A 78 5.68 13.06 -20.81
C LYS A 78 6.55 12.71 -22.00
N ASP A 79 5.95 12.63 -23.18
CA ASP A 79 6.65 12.80 -24.45
C ASP A 79 6.12 14.08 -25.10
N ILE A 80 6.91 15.15 -25.01
CA ILE A 80 7.07 16.33 -25.88
C ILE A 80 7.44 17.50 -24.96
N ASP A 81 8.73 17.78 -24.86
CA ASP A 81 9.26 19.14 -24.95
C ASP A 81 10.75 19.05 -25.29
N VAL A 82 11.00 19.21 -26.61
CA VAL A 82 12.17 19.75 -27.34
C VAL A 82 13.60 19.47 -26.85
#